data_AF-A0A2E5SZ82-F1
#
_entry.id   AF-A0A2E5SZ82-F1
#
_cell.length_a   1.000
_cell.length_b   1.000
_cell.length_c   1.000
_cell.angle_alpha   90.00
_cell.angle_beta   90.00
_cell.angle_gamma   90.00
#
_symmetry.space_group_name_H-M   'P 1'
#
loop_
_entity.id
_entity.type
_entity.pdbx_description
1 polymer ?
#
loop_
_entity_poly.entity_id
_entity_poly.type
_entity_poly.pdbx_seq_one_letter_code
_entity_poly.pdbx_strand_id
1 'polypeptide(L)'
;MKVKPPRMLAVPFNFGNTLGEANNPKLQNDILNSSLELLKFDTGPVLKDYLTSPISNPIVQGSEVKNNHGLKDIKLQDEIVNSFVAYESWLNKNGNRTGVGLSGVDYIHFPELVDSINKFIQDHSNDIYQRPKAVSLGRYLRYVVDDLKAFSFEAKMAKETNITVNDLHKWFWQDTTLARLIMTLVQYMKSHPDPEVKEESFGIAR
;
A
#
# COMPACT_ATOMS: atom_id res chain seq x y z
N MET A 1 -25.83 -17.73 10.35
CA MET A 1 -24.87 -18.73 10.88
C MET A 1 -23.59 -17.97 11.27
N LYS A 2 -23.34 -17.72 12.56
CA LYS A 2 -22.07 -17.11 13.01
C LYS A 2 -21.01 -18.22 13.02
N VAL A 3 -20.00 -18.09 12.15
CA VAL A 3 -18.86 -18.99 12.13
C VAL A 3 -18.11 -18.80 13.44
N LYS A 4 -18.08 -19.81 14.31
CA LYS A 4 -17.17 -19.83 15.46
C LYS A 4 -15.80 -20.24 14.92
N PRO A 5 -14.74 -19.40 14.99
CA PRO A 5 -13.42 -19.83 14.56
C PRO A 5 -13.03 -21.05 15.40
N PRO A 6 -12.76 -22.22 14.79
CA PRO A 6 -12.54 -23.43 15.56
C PRO A 6 -11.23 -23.33 16.34
N ARG A 7 -10.17 -22.77 15.74
CA ARG A 7 -8.81 -22.62 16.29
C ARG A 7 -8.09 -21.45 15.62
N MET A 8 -7.39 -20.61 16.38
CA MET A 8 -6.71 -19.41 15.88
C MET A 8 -5.43 -19.14 16.69
N LEU A 9 -4.32 -18.90 16.00
CA LEU A 9 -3.12 -18.30 16.57
C LEU A 9 -3.08 -16.82 16.17
N ALA A 10 -3.20 -15.91 17.13
CA ALA A 10 -2.97 -14.50 16.93
C ALA A 10 -1.46 -14.22 16.93
N VAL A 11 -0.98 -13.44 15.97
CA VAL A 11 0.44 -13.11 15.82
C VAL A 11 0.64 -11.60 15.91
N PRO A 12 1.74 -11.11 16.52
CA PRO A 12 1.97 -9.68 16.76
C PRO A 12 2.64 -9.00 15.55
N PHE A 13 2.21 -9.36 14.34
CA PHE A 13 2.74 -8.83 13.08
C PHE A 13 1.69 -8.05 12.32
N ASN A 14 2.13 -7.14 11.46
CA ASN A 14 1.24 -6.36 10.60
C ASN A 14 0.39 -7.26 9.70
N PHE A 15 -0.81 -6.76 9.35
CA PHE A 15 -1.74 -7.48 8.48
C PHE A 15 -1.06 -7.92 7.17
N GLY A 16 -1.28 -9.16 6.76
CA GLY A 16 -0.61 -9.77 5.61
C GLY A 16 0.79 -10.35 5.91
N ASN A 17 1.34 -10.11 7.10
CA ASN A 17 2.66 -10.62 7.50
C ASN A 17 2.58 -11.70 8.60
N THR A 18 1.65 -12.64 8.46
CA THR A 18 1.32 -13.60 9.53
C THR A 18 2.46 -14.55 9.90
N LEU A 19 3.48 -14.68 9.05
CA LEU A 19 4.66 -15.52 9.29
C LEU A 19 5.89 -14.71 9.77
N GLY A 20 5.73 -13.43 10.09
CA GLY A 20 6.84 -12.57 10.49
C GLY A 20 7.71 -12.15 9.31
N GLU A 21 8.93 -11.69 9.59
CA GLU A 21 9.82 -11.14 8.56
C GLU A 21 10.15 -12.14 7.44
N ALA A 22 10.32 -11.61 6.23
CA ALA A 22 10.73 -12.40 5.07
C ALA A 22 12.14 -12.97 5.28
N ASN A 23 12.41 -14.13 4.69
CA ASN A 23 13.70 -14.83 4.76
C ASN A 23 14.19 -15.21 6.17
N ASN A 24 13.30 -15.27 7.18
CA ASN A 24 13.60 -15.87 8.47
C ASN A 24 12.91 -17.23 8.61
N PRO A 25 13.48 -18.32 8.04
CA PRO A 25 12.86 -19.64 8.07
C PRO A 25 12.69 -20.17 9.50
N LYS A 26 13.54 -19.75 10.44
CA LYS A 26 13.44 -20.18 11.84
C LYS A 26 12.16 -19.64 12.48
N LEU A 27 11.93 -18.33 12.38
CA LEU A 27 10.71 -17.68 12.88
C LEU A 27 9.46 -18.23 12.18
N GLN A 28 9.51 -18.33 10.85
CA GLN A 28 8.37 -18.79 10.05
C GLN A 28 7.97 -20.23 10.41
N ASN A 29 8.94 -21.14 10.56
CA ASN A 29 8.67 -22.52 10.99
C ASN A 29 8.14 -22.57 12.43
N ASP A 30 8.64 -21.72 13.33
CA ASP A 30 8.16 -21.67 14.72
C ASP A 30 6.69 -21.22 14.81
N ILE A 31 6.29 -20.21 14.03
CA ILE A 31 4.89 -19.76 13.92
C ILE A 31 4.01 -20.85 13.32
N LEU A 32 4.48 -21.53 12.27
CA LEU A 32 3.76 -22.65 11.65
C LEU A 32 3.56 -23.80 12.65
N ASN A 33 4.61 -24.19 13.36
CA ASN A 33 4.53 -25.21 14.41
C ASN A 33 3.54 -24.80 15.49
N SER A 34 3.65 -23.58 16.04
CA SER A 34 2.72 -23.03 17.03
C SER A 34 1.26 -23.06 16.56
N SER A 35 1.02 -22.80 15.28
CA SER A 35 -0.30 -22.85 14.66
C SER A 35 -0.82 -24.29 14.57
N LEU A 36 0.04 -25.23 14.13
CA LEU A 36 -0.29 -26.65 14.03
C LEU A 36 -0.52 -27.31 15.40
N GLU A 37 0.15 -26.84 16.45
CA GLU A 37 -0.07 -27.32 17.82
C GLU A 37 -1.50 -27.10 18.31
N LEU A 38 -2.22 -26.11 17.77
CA LEU A 38 -3.63 -25.91 18.10
C LEU A 38 -4.50 -27.11 17.72
N LEU A 39 -4.08 -27.92 16.74
CA LEU A 39 -4.79 -29.14 16.32
C LEU A 39 -4.75 -30.24 17.38
N LYS A 40 -3.81 -30.20 18.34
CA LYS A 40 -3.70 -31.17 19.44
C LYS A 40 -4.79 -31.00 20.51
N PHE A 41 -5.58 -29.93 20.46
CA PHE A 41 -6.66 -29.69 21.42
C PHE A 41 -7.94 -30.42 20.99
N ASP A 42 -8.44 -31.30 21.85
CA ASP A 42 -9.64 -32.13 21.59
C ASP A 42 -10.95 -31.34 21.58
N THR A 43 -10.97 -30.13 22.15
CA THR A 43 -12.14 -29.25 22.23
C THR A 43 -11.81 -27.83 21.76
N GLY A 44 -12.81 -27.14 21.20
CA GLY A 44 -12.68 -25.75 20.73
C GLY A 44 -13.82 -24.85 21.23
N PRO A 45 -13.75 -23.52 21.03
CA PRO A 45 -12.74 -22.79 20.26
C PRO A 45 -11.40 -22.64 20.99
N VAL A 46 -10.29 -22.64 20.24
CA VAL A 46 -8.94 -22.39 20.78
C VAL A 46 -8.40 -21.09 20.22
N LEU A 47 -8.20 -20.08 21.06
CA LEU A 47 -7.56 -18.82 20.69
C LEU A 47 -6.26 -18.71 21.51
N LYS A 48 -5.12 -18.60 20.84
CA LYS A 48 -3.81 -18.40 21.48
C LYS A 48 -3.07 -17.23 20.86
N ASP A 49 -2.28 -16.55 21.67
CA ASP A 49 -1.33 -15.54 21.19
C ASP A 49 0.05 -16.17 21.00
N TYR A 50 0.69 -15.86 19.87
CA TYR A 50 2.10 -16.13 19.63
C TYR A 50 2.93 -15.03 20.31
N LEU A 51 3.59 -15.39 21.41
CA LEU A 51 4.40 -14.44 22.18
C LEU A 51 5.81 -14.39 21.60
N THR A 52 6.16 -13.25 21.00
CA THR A 52 7.51 -12.98 20.51
C THR A 52 7.92 -11.53 20.77
N SER A 53 9.23 -11.30 20.81
CA SER A 53 9.83 -9.98 20.89
C SER A 53 10.80 -9.80 19.73
N PRO A 54 10.76 -8.68 18.99
CA PRO A 54 9.90 -7.50 19.19
C PRO A 54 8.50 -7.63 18.54
N ILE A 55 7.51 -6.94 19.11
CA ILE A 55 6.19 -6.74 18.51
C ILE A 55 6.33 -5.75 17.33
N SER A 56 5.68 -6.02 16.21
CA SER A 56 5.71 -5.11 15.07
C SER A 56 4.93 -3.84 15.37
N ASN A 57 5.55 -2.68 15.18
CA ASN A 57 4.84 -1.41 15.27
C ASN A 57 3.82 -1.30 14.13
N PRO A 58 2.60 -0.77 14.39
CA PRO A 58 1.61 -0.53 13.36
C PRO A 58 2.19 0.26 12.18
N ILE A 59 1.78 -0.10 10.97
CA ILE A 59 2.19 0.61 9.75
C ILE A 59 1.60 2.01 9.76
N VAL A 60 2.47 3.00 9.55
CA VAL A 60 2.11 4.41 9.46
C VAL A 60 1.17 4.67 8.27
N GLN A 61 0.02 5.26 8.53
CA GLN A 61 -0.99 5.62 7.52
C GLN A 61 -0.96 7.12 7.18
N GLY A 62 -1.51 7.48 6.02
CA GLY A 62 -1.48 8.88 5.54
C GLY A 62 -2.19 9.88 6.46
N SER A 63 -3.23 9.44 7.19
CA SER A 63 -3.92 10.30 8.17
C SER A 63 -3.14 10.56 9.46
N GLU A 64 -2.11 9.76 9.74
CA GLU A 64 -1.34 9.82 11.00
C GLU A 64 -0.13 10.75 10.89
N VAL A 65 0.18 11.23 9.68
CA VAL A 65 1.38 12.01 9.38
C VAL A 65 0.99 13.37 8.80
N LYS A 66 1.60 14.43 9.31
CA LYS A 66 1.58 15.74 8.63
C LYS A 66 2.61 15.72 7.52
N ASN A 67 2.15 15.85 6.27
CA ASN A 67 3.04 15.98 5.13
C ASN A 67 3.76 17.33 5.20
N ASN A 68 5.10 17.30 5.28
CA ASN A 68 5.96 18.48 5.43
C ASN A 68 6.54 18.96 4.09
N HIS A 69 6.08 18.40 2.96
CA HIS A 69 6.65 18.65 1.64
C HIS A 69 6.42 20.07 1.11
N GLY A 70 5.66 20.92 1.83
CA GLY A 70 5.64 22.37 1.59
C GLY A 70 7.02 23.05 1.69
N LEU A 71 8.07 22.34 2.11
CA LEU A 71 9.45 22.83 2.21
C LEU A 71 10.33 22.53 0.98
N LYS A 72 9.87 21.75 -0.02
CA LYS A 72 10.75 21.24 -1.11
C LYS A 72 10.37 21.64 -2.55
N ASP A 73 9.22 22.25 -2.82
CA ASP A 73 8.81 22.79 -4.14
C ASP A 73 8.97 21.88 -5.39
N ILE A 74 9.15 20.57 -5.22
CA ILE A 74 9.22 19.64 -6.36
C ILE A 74 7.82 19.49 -6.97
N LYS A 75 7.70 19.66 -8.29
CA LYS A 75 6.45 19.37 -9.00
C LYS A 75 6.24 17.86 -9.05
N LEU A 76 4.99 17.41 -8.91
CA LEU A 76 4.67 15.99 -8.89
C LEU A 76 5.17 15.23 -10.12
N GLN A 77 5.09 15.84 -11.31
CA GLN A 77 5.60 15.22 -12.54
C GLN A 77 7.12 15.00 -12.44
N ASP A 78 7.87 15.98 -11.94
CA ASP A 78 9.31 15.87 -11.74
C ASP A 78 9.65 14.78 -10.71
N GLU A 79 8.87 14.66 -9.62
CA GLU A 79 9.04 13.60 -8.60
C GLU A 79 8.92 12.19 -9.20
N ILE A 80 7.94 11.98 -10.09
CA ILE A 80 7.74 10.70 -10.78
C ILE A 80 8.88 10.42 -11.76
N VAL A 81 9.19 11.38 -12.63
CA VAL A 81 10.25 11.22 -13.65
C VAL A 81 11.62 10.99 -13.00
N ASN A 82 11.93 11.72 -11.91
CA ASN A 82 13.17 11.54 -11.15
C ASN A 82 13.27 10.17 -10.46
N SER A 83 12.16 9.43 -10.35
CA SER A 83 12.10 8.10 -9.74
C SER A 83 12.25 6.96 -10.75
N PHE A 84 12.13 7.21 -12.06
CA PHE A 84 12.22 6.18 -13.11
C PHE A 84 13.52 5.37 -13.05
N VAL A 85 14.68 6.04 -13.02
CA VAL A 85 15.98 5.36 -12.97
C VAL A 85 16.10 4.44 -11.74
N ALA A 86 15.55 4.87 -10.61
CA ALA A 86 15.60 4.08 -9.38
C ALA A 86 14.63 2.89 -9.43
N TYR A 87 13.44 3.10 -9.99
CA TYR A 87 12.48 2.03 -10.23
C TYR A 87 13.00 0.99 -11.23
N GLU A 88 13.67 1.42 -12.31
CA GLU A 88 14.35 0.51 -13.24
C GLU A 88 15.48 -0.27 -12.56
N SER A 89 16.21 0.36 -11.63
CA SER A 89 17.19 -0.34 -10.80
C SER A 89 16.53 -1.40 -9.92
N TRP A 90 15.34 -1.14 -9.37
CA TRP A 90 14.55 -2.13 -8.65
C TRP A 90 14.21 -3.33 -9.54
N LEU A 91 13.64 -3.09 -10.72
CA LEU A 91 13.24 -4.15 -11.66
C LEU A 91 14.43 -5.05 -12.02
N ASN A 92 15.57 -4.45 -12.37
CA ASN A 92 16.78 -5.18 -12.72
C ASN A 92 17.30 -6.05 -11.56
N LYS A 93 17.28 -5.55 -10.33
CA LYS A 93 17.74 -6.29 -9.14
C LYS A 93 16.79 -7.43 -8.74
N ASN A 94 15.49 -7.30 -9.05
CA ASN A 94 14.45 -8.23 -8.60
C ASN A 94 13.88 -9.11 -9.72
N GLY A 95 14.58 -9.22 -10.86
CA GLY A 95 14.16 -10.07 -11.99
C GLY A 95 12.82 -9.65 -12.58
N ASN A 96 12.62 -8.34 -12.72
CA ASN A 96 11.39 -7.69 -13.20
C ASN A 96 10.14 -7.92 -12.32
N ARG A 97 10.32 -8.42 -11.09
CA ARG A 97 9.21 -8.51 -10.12
C ARG A 97 8.90 -7.12 -9.56
N THR A 98 7.62 -6.76 -9.59
CA THR A 98 7.11 -5.49 -9.09
C THR A 98 5.67 -5.66 -8.58
N GLY A 99 5.29 -4.82 -7.62
CA GLY A 99 3.91 -4.62 -7.19
C GLY A 99 3.09 -3.71 -8.12
N VAL A 100 3.73 -3.07 -9.11
CA VAL A 100 3.05 -2.26 -10.13
C VAL A 100 2.38 -3.15 -11.18
N GLY A 101 1.14 -2.85 -11.53
CA GLY A 101 0.42 -3.43 -12.66
C GLY A 101 -1.08 -3.60 -12.46
N LEU A 102 -1.63 -3.19 -11.31
CA LEU A 102 -3.07 -3.32 -11.02
C LEU A 102 -3.94 -2.48 -11.96
N SER A 103 -3.46 -1.28 -12.33
CA SER A 103 -4.15 -0.39 -13.27
C SER A 103 -3.97 -0.81 -14.73
N GLY A 104 -2.97 -1.64 -15.03
CA GLY A 104 -2.54 -1.99 -16.38
C GLY A 104 -1.80 -0.86 -17.13
N VAL A 105 -1.52 0.27 -16.47
CA VAL A 105 -0.78 1.40 -17.05
C VAL A 105 0.70 1.20 -16.82
N ASP A 106 1.50 1.36 -17.87
CA ASP A 106 2.97 1.32 -17.77
C ASP A 106 3.49 2.52 -16.97
N TYR A 107 4.51 2.32 -16.14
CA TYR A 107 5.08 3.34 -15.26
C TYR A 107 5.59 4.57 -16.03
N ILE A 108 5.98 4.41 -17.30
CA ILE A 108 6.38 5.53 -18.16
C ILE A 108 5.23 6.54 -18.36
N HIS A 109 3.98 6.10 -18.21
CA HIS A 109 2.78 6.93 -18.36
C HIS A 109 2.20 7.41 -17.01
N PHE A 110 2.91 7.21 -15.91
CA PHE A 110 2.48 7.74 -14.62
C PHE A 110 2.40 9.27 -14.55
N PRO A 111 3.22 10.07 -15.27
CA PRO A 111 3.02 11.52 -15.36
C PRO A 111 1.62 11.91 -15.89
N GLU A 112 1.14 11.25 -16.94
CA GLU A 112 -0.20 11.45 -17.50
C GLU A 112 -1.29 10.96 -16.54
N LEU A 113 -1.02 9.84 -15.86
CA LEU A 113 -1.93 9.28 -14.86
C LEU A 113 -2.17 10.26 -13.72
N VAL A 114 -1.11 10.84 -13.13
CA VAL A 114 -1.28 11.83 -12.05
C VAL A 114 -1.83 13.16 -12.53
N ASP A 115 -1.59 13.57 -13.77
CA ASP A 115 -2.23 14.73 -14.37
C ASP A 115 -3.75 14.51 -14.49
N SER A 116 -4.18 13.31 -14.91
CA SER A 116 -5.60 12.96 -14.98
C SER A 116 -6.28 12.95 -13.61
N ILE A 117 -5.58 12.50 -12.55
CA ILE A 117 -6.09 12.60 -11.17
C ILE A 117 -6.28 14.06 -10.76
N ASN A 118 -5.33 14.95 -11.09
CA ASN A 118 -5.48 16.38 -10.80
C ASN A 118 -6.68 16.99 -11.52
N LYS A 119 -6.90 16.64 -12.79
CA LYS A 119 -8.08 17.06 -13.57
C LYS A 119 -9.38 16.52 -12.97
N PHE A 120 -9.39 15.27 -12.53
CA PHE A 120 -10.53 14.67 -11.84
C PHE A 120 -10.87 15.37 -10.52
N ILE A 121 -9.86 15.73 -9.72
CA ILE A 121 -10.07 16.49 -8.47
C ILE A 121 -10.67 17.88 -8.75
N GLN A 122 -10.37 18.48 -9.90
CA GLN A 122 -10.91 19.79 -10.28
C GLN A 122 -12.34 19.70 -10.83
N ASP A 123 -12.71 18.59 -11.47
CA ASP A 123 -14.02 18.39 -12.09
C ASP A 123 -14.38 16.90 -12.17
N HIS A 124 -15.49 16.54 -11.51
CA HIS A 124 -16.04 15.19 -11.41
C HIS A 124 -16.39 14.54 -12.75
N SER A 125 -16.57 15.33 -13.82
CA SER A 125 -16.89 14.82 -15.15
C SER A 125 -15.68 14.22 -15.87
N ASN A 126 -14.46 14.53 -15.41
CA ASN A 126 -13.24 13.98 -15.98
C ASN A 126 -13.06 12.51 -15.61
N ASP A 127 -12.65 11.71 -16.58
CA ASP A 127 -12.26 10.33 -16.35
C ASP A 127 -10.76 10.19 -16.04
N ILE A 128 -10.36 9.05 -15.52
CA ILE A 128 -8.96 8.73 -15.26
C ILE A 128 -8.31 8.15 -16.51
N TYR A 129 -7.05 8.55 -16.75
CA TYR A 129 -6.27 8.12 -17.89
C TYR A 129 -6.26 6.59 -18.04
N GLN A 130 -6.59 6.12 -19.25
CA GLN A 130 -6.65 4.69 -19.62
C GLN A 130 -7.57 3.79 -18.77
N ARG A 131 -8.56 4.34 -18.05
CA ARG A 131 -9.53 3.51 -17.33
C ARG A 131 -10.29 2.55 -18.27
N PRO A 132 -10.25 1.22 -18.03
CA PRO A 132 -11.09 0.29 -18.76
C PRO A 132 -12.57 0.52 -18.47
N LYS A 133 -13.42 0.54 -19.50
CA LYS A 133 -14.88 0.77 -19.33
C LYS A 133 -15.57 -0.24 -18.42
N ALA A 134 -15.03 -1.45 -18.31
CA ALA A 134 -15.58 -2.52 -17.47
C ALA A 134 -15.26 -2.35 -15.97
N VAL A 135 -14.36 -1.43 -15.61
CA VAL A 135 -13.98 -1.17 -14.22
C VAL A 135 -14.57 0.17 -13.79
N SER A 136 -15.23 0.17 -12.63
CA SER A 136 -15.78 1.40 -12.05
C SER A 136 -14.69 2.43 -11.76
N LEU A 137 -15.08 3.70 -11.69
CA LEU A 137 -14.17 4.80 -11.39
C LEU A 137 -13.49 4.61 -10.03
N GLY A 138 -14.27 4.33 -8.99
CA GLY A 138 -13.75 4.15 -7.62
C GLY A 138 -12.73 3.02 -7.53
N ARG A 139 -13.03 1.86 -8.13
CA ARG A 139 -12.12 0.71 -8.12
C ARG A 139 -10.86 0.99 -8.92
N TYR A 140 -10.98 1.64 -10.08
CA TYR A 140 -9.82 1.97 -10.90
C TYR A 140 -8.90 2.98 -10.21
N LEU A 141 -9.45 4.00 -9.55
CA LEU A 141 -8.67 4.94 -8.74
C LEU A 141 -7.87 4.23 -7.65
N ARG A 142 -8.44 3.18 -7.03
CA ARG A 142 -7.71 2.36 -6.07
C ARG A 142 -6.53 1.62 -6.70
N TYR A 143 -6.73 0.97 -7.85
CA TYR A 143 -5.65 0.29 -8.58
C TYR A 143 -4.52 1.26 -8.95
N VAL A 144 -4.88 2.43 -9.45
CA VAL A 144 -3.93 3.50 -9.80
C VAL A 144 -3.13 3.94 -8.58
N VAL A 145 -3.78 4.19 -7.44
CA VAL A 145 -3.04 4.61 -6.24
C VAL A 145 -2.16 3.50 -5.69
N ASP A 146 -2.60 2.25 -5.72
CA ASP A 146 -1.78 1.13 -5.28
C ASP A 146 -0.53 0.96 -6.17
N ASP A 147 -0.66 1.14 -7.49
CA ASP A 147 0.49 1.16 -8.42
C ASP A 147 1.44 2.34 -8.15
N LEU A 148 0.92 3.55 -7.94
CA LEU A 148 1.73 4.74 -7.66
C LEU A 148 2.49 4.62 -6.32
N LYS A 149 1.87 4.02 -5.30
CA LYS A 149 2.53 3.69 -4.02
C LYS A 149 3.62 2.65 -4.25
N ALA A 150 3.31 1.54 -4.92
CA ALA A 150 4.26 0.47 -5.21
C ALA A 150 5.49 1.00 -5.95
N PHE A 151 5.29 1.78 -7.01
CA PHE A 151 6.36 2.43 -7.76
C PHE A 151 7.28 3.29 -6.87
N SER A 152 6.68 4.15 -6.03
CA SER A 152 7.45 5.02 -5.14
C SER A 152 8.22 4.25 -4.08
N PHE A 153 7.60 3.21 -3.51
CA PHE A 153 8.23 2.33 -2.53
C PHE A 153 9.40 1.55 -3.13
N GLU A 154 9.21 0.95 -4.30
CA GLU A 154 10.23 0.17 -5.00
C GLU A 154 11.40 1.04 -5.45
N ALA A 155 11.12 2.24 -5.97
CA ALA A 155 12.16 3.23 -6.28
C ALA A 155 12.97 3.64 -5.04
N LYS A 156 12.33 3.81 -3.88
CA LYS A 156 13.01 4.14 -2.62
C LYS A 156 13.85 2.97 -2.11
N MET A 157 13.32 1.76 -2.11
CA MET A 157 14.04 0.55 -1.68
C MET A 157 15.23 0.22 -2.59
N ALA A 158 15.18 0.59 -3.89
CA ALA A 158 16.33 0.46 -4.78
C ALA A 158 17.52 1.34 -4.39
N LYS A 159 17.25 2.53 -3.80
CA LYS A 159 18.25 3.48 -3.31
C LYS A 159 18.72 3.14 -1.89
N GLU A 160 17.82 2.64 -1.04
CA GLU A 160 18.08 2.38 0.37
C GLU A 160 17.70 0.93 0.72
N THR A 161 18.70 0.04 0.76
CA THR A 161 18.48 -1.41 0.86
C THR A 161 18.01 -1.91 2.22
N ASN A 162 18.17 -1.12 3.28
CA ASN A 162 17.87 -1.51 4.67
C ASN A 162 16.76 -0.65 5.30
N ILE A 163 15.91 -0.03 4.49
CA ILE A 163 14.78 0.75 5.01
C ILE A 163 13.72 -0.18 5.60
N THR A 164 13.23 0.14 6.80
CA THR A 164 12.13 -0.63 7.40
C THR A 164 10.80 -0.27 6.75
N VAL A 165 9.80 -1.15 6.83
CA VAL A 165 8.45 -0.85 6.30
C VAL A 165 7.87 0.43 6.90
N ASN A 166 8.08 0.67 8.20
CA ASN A 166 7.56 1.86 8.86
C ASN A 166 8.31 3.13 8.44
N ASP A 167 9.63 3.06 8.28
CA ASP A 167 10.41 4.20 7.79
C ASP A 167 10.03 4.52 6.33
N LEU A 168 9.77 3.49 5.53
CA LEU A 168 9.32 3.62 4.14
C LEU A 168 7.94 4.30 4.06
N HIS A 169 6.97 3.83 4.84
CA HIS A 169 5.64 4.45 4.91
C HIS A 169 5.70 5.86 5.48
N LYS A 170 6.47 6.09 6.54
CA LYS A 170 6.66 7.41 7.13
C LYS A 170 7.26 8.38 6.10
N TRP A 171 8.33 7.97 5.41
CA TRP A 171 8.92 8.76 4.33
C TRP A 171 7.88 9.09 3.25
N PHE A 172 7.14 8.09 2.77
CA PHE A 172 6.17 8.30 1.71
C PHE A 172 5.11 9.33 2.11
N TRP A 173 4.44 9.13 3.25
CA TRP A 173 3.38 10.02 3.70
C TRP A 173 3.86 11.41 4.11
N GLN A 174 5.07 11.50 4.69
CA GLN A 174 5.61 12.76 5.20
C GLN A 174 6.27 13.61 4.12
N ASP A 175 6.99 12.98 3.19
CA ASP A 175 8.01 13.64 2.38
C ASP A 175 7.78 13.54 0.87
N THR A 176 6.64 13.01 0.39
CA THR A 176 6.35 12.95 -1.06
C THR A 176 5.22 13.87 -1.47
N THR A 177 5.33 14.43 -2.69
CA THR A 177 4.28 15.18 -3.36
C THR A 177 3.13 14.27 -3.76
N LEU A 178 3.44 13.03 -4.14
CA LEU A 178 2.45 12.01 -4.48
C LEU A 178 1.52 11.70 -3.30
N ALA A 179 2.06 11.54 -2.08
CA ALA A 179 1.23 11.36 -0.90
C ALA A 179 0.27 12.54 -0.67
N ARG A 180 0.71 13.77 -0.93
CA ARG A 180 -0.16 14.96 -0.84
C ARG A 180 -1.30 14.92 -1.87
N LEU A 181 -1.02 14.51 -3.11
CA LEU A 181 -2.06 14.30 -4.12
C LEU A 181 -3.06 13.24 -3.66
N ILE A 182 -2.58 12.09 -3.18
CA ILE A 182 -3.43 10.98 -2.70
C ILE A 182 -4.32 11.43 -1.55
N MET A 183 -3.77 12.19 -0.58
CA MET A 183 -4.57 12.72 0.53
C MET A 183 -5.63 13.71 0.04
N THR A 184 -5.32 14.53 -0.97
CA THR A 184 -6.28 15.45 -1.59
C THR A 184 -7.38 14.66 -2.31
N LEU A 185 -7.01 13.65 -3.09
CA LEU A 185 -7.93 12.74 -3.77
C LEU A 185 -8.87 12.05 -2.76
N VAL A 186 -8.36 11.56 -1.64
CA VAL A 186 -9.19 10.91 -0.61
C VAL A 186 -10.22 11.87 -0.03
N GLN A 187 -9.85 13.12 0.26
CA GLN A 187 -10.83 14.11 0.73
C GLN A 187 -11.90 14.39 -0.32
N TYR A 188 -11.50 14.51 -1.58
CA TYR A 188 -12.41 14.72 -2.70
C TYR A 188 -13.38 13.54 -2.90
N MET A 189 -12.86 12.31 -2.87
CA MET A 189 -13.65 11.08 -3.00
C MET A 189 -14.67 10.92 -1.86
N LYS A 190 -14.34 11.34 -0.63
CA LYS A 190 -15.27 11.28 0.51
C LYS A 190 -16.54 12.13 0.32
N SER A 191 -16.42 13.22 -0.43
CA SER A 191 -17.53 14.11 -0.80
C SER A 191 -18.17 13.78 -2.15
N HIS A 192 -17.72 12.73 -2.83
CA HIS A 192 -18.18 12.39 -4.17
C HIS A 192 -19.67 11.96 -4.15
N PRO A 193 -20.48 12.35 -5.15
CA PRO A 193 -21.90 11.97 -5.21
C PRO A 193 -22.11 10.46 -5.46
N ASP A 194 -21.19 9.81 -6.15
CA ASP A 194 -21.19 8.35 -6.37
C ASP A 194 -20.80 7.58 -5.08
N PRO A 195 -21.68 6.72 -4.53
CA PRO A 195 -21.41 5.93 -3.34
C PRO A 195 -20.20 4.99 -3.46
N GLU A 196 -19.95 4.43 -4.64
CA GLU A 196 -18.85 3.49 -4.84
C GLU A 196 -17.49 4.21 -4.74
N VAL A 197 -17.39 5.40 -5.35
CA VAL A 197 -16.21 6.25 -5.25
C VAL A 197 -15.95 6.65 -3.79
N LYS A 198 -17.01 6.96 -3.04
CA LYS A 198 -16.91 7.28 -1.62
C LYS A 198 -16.41 6.09 -0.79
N GLU A 199 -16.89 4.88 -1.07
CA GLU A 199 -16.51 3.68 -0.32
C GLU A 199 -15.03 3.30 -0.55
N GLU A 200 -14.53 3.45 -1.78
CA GLU A 200 -13.13 3.18 -2.09
C GLU A 200 -12.17 4.19 -1.44
N SER A 201 -12.64 5.40 -1.08
CA SER A 201 -11.82 6.43 -0.41
C SER A 201 -11.18 5.94 0.90
N PHE A 202 -11.80 4.98 1.60
CA PHE A 202 -11.29 4.43 2.85
C PHE A 202 -10.11 3.46 2.67
N GLY A 203 -9.92 2.92 1.45
CA GLY A 203 -8.85 1.96 1.14
C GLY A 203 -7.58 2.61 0.59
N ILE A 204 -7.69 3.80 0.02
CA ILE A 204 -6.64 4.42 -0.79
C ILE A 204 -5.47 4.99 0.04
N ALA A 205 -5.75 5.59 1.20
CA ALA A 205 -4.74 6.18 2.10
C ALA A 205 -4.21 5.23 3.20
N ARG A 206 -4.36 3.91 3.00
CA ARG A 206 -3.78 2.88 3.86
C ARG A 206 -2.39 2.45 3.38
#